data_AF-A0A8J2JU75-F1
#
_entry.id   AF-A0A8J2JU75-F1
#
_cell.length_a   1.000
_cell.length_b   1.000
_cell.length_c   1.000
_cell.angle_alpha   90.00
_cell.angle_beta   90.00
_cell.angle_gamma   90.00
#
_symmetry.space_group_name_H-M   'P 1'
#
loop_
_entity.id
_entity.type
_entity.pdbx_description
1 polymer ?
#
loop_
_entity_poly.entity_id
_entity_poly.type
_entity_poly.pdbx_seq_one_letter_code
_entity_poly.pdbx_strand_id
1 'polypeptide(L)'
;WGLQFYGGLAYDLFKYSSNPTMQHLASKMELVPDPIKCYNRALKSQFSCITYGTMAEYAILKNFSDRFGNSDLSLARSREFFVPVGPMLPKRSYLLETFRWAIGKTVDSGLADKWIQMDYENLRRQKFRESKSSAGKGIFMELGILQRDILTLKNFKGAFAILFAGTILSGLVFMCENIWKIYFLHRIKKF
;
A
#
# COMPACT_ATOMS: atom_id res chain seq x y z
N TRP A 1 6.11 -3.34 14.13
CA TRP A 1 4.63 -3.34 14.10
C TRP A 1 4.18 -2.20 14.98
N GLY A 2 3.20 -1.41 14.55
CA GLY A 2 2.66 -0.29 15.30
C GLY A 2 1.23 -0.57 15.71
N LEU A 3 0.87 -0.25 16.95
CA LEU A 3 -0.51 -0.31 17.41
C LEU A 3 -1.04 1.10 17.63
N GLN A 4 -2.23 1.36 17.06
CA GLN A 4 -2.95 2.60 17.29
C GLN A 4 -3.74 2.53 18.60
N PHE A 5 -3.69 3.61 19.39
CA PHE A 5 -4.38 3.80 20.67
C PHE A 5 -3.87 2.96 21.86
N TYR A 6 -3.23 3.64 22.82
CA TYR A 6 -2.93 3.06 24.13
C TYR A 6 -4.22 2.88 24.94
N GLY A 7 -4.42 1.71 25.55
CA GLY A 7 -5.63 1.38 26.32
C GLY A 7 -6.89 1.16 25.49
N GLY A 8 -6.77 1.00 24.16
CA GLY A 8 -7.87 0.56 23.31
C GLY A 8 -8.09 -0.96 23.37
N LEU A 9 -9.24 -1.44 22.88
CA LEU A 9 -9.56 -2.88 22.87
C LEU A 9 -8.53 -3.73 22.13
N ALA A 10 -7.89 -3.18 21.08
CA ALA A 10 -6.82 -3.86 20.38
C ALA A 10 -5.58 -4.06 21.27
N TYR A 11 -5.23 -3.05 22.08
CA TYR A 11 -4.12 -3.13 23.04
C TYR A 11 -4.39 -4.17 24.12
N ASP A 12 -5.58 -4.15 24.69
CA ASP A 12 -5.97 -5.13 25.70
C ASP A 12 -6.01 -6.55 25.14
N LEU A 13 -6.47 -6.72 23.89
CA LEU A 13 -6.41 -8.02 23.21
C LEU A 13 -4.97 -8.53 23.14
N PHE A 14 -4.02 -7.73 22.63
CA PHE A 14 -2.63 -8.18 22.52
C PHE A 14 -1.96 -8.40 23.89
N LYS A 15 -2.30 -7.58 24.89
CA LYS A 15 -1.70 -7.64 26.22
C LYS A 15 -2.20 -8.83 27.05
N TYR A 16 -3.49 -9.13 26.98
CA TYR A 16 -4.13 -10.14 27.83
C TYR A 16 -4.47 -11.44 27.08
N SER A 17 -4.17 -11.54 25.78
CA SER A 17 -4.37 -12.77 25.03
C SER A 17 -3.48 -13.91 25.54
N SER A 18 -4.05 -15.11 25.61
CA SER A 18 -3.33 -16.36 25.87
C SER A 18 -2.66 -16.94 24.62
N ASN A 19 -2.90 -16.36 23.44
CA ASN A 19 -2.32 -16.84 22.20
C ASN A 19 -0.83 -16.44 22.12
N PRO A 20 0.10 -17.41 21.97
CA PRO A 20 1.53 -17.14 21.94
C PRO A 20 1.95 -16.21 20.79
N THR A 21 1.25 -16.26 19.66
CA THR A 21 1.50 -15.38 18.50
C THR A 21 1.18 -13.94 18.85
N MET A 22 0.06 -13.70 19.54
CA MET A 22 -0.34 -12.35 19.96
C MET A 22 0.60 -11.79 21.02
N GLN A 23 1.05 -12.60 21.97
CA GLN A 23 2.04 -12.19 22.97
C GLN A 23 3.39 -11.85 22.34
N HIS A 24 3.84 -12.66 21.37
CA HIS A 24 5.06 -12.38 20.63
C HIS A 24 4.95 -11.06 19.86
N LEU A 25 3.83 -10.84 19.19
CA LEU A 25 3.50 -9.60 18.50
C LEU A 25 3.48 -8.40 19.47
N ALA A 26 2.86 -8.54 20.65
CA ALA A 26 2.79 -7.51 21.68
C ALA A 26 4.17 -7.06 22.15
N SER A 27 5.10 -8.02 22.34
CA SER A 27 6.48 -7.72 22.78
C SER A 27 7.29 -6.87 21.78
N LYS A 28 6.91 -6.91 20.50
CA LYS A 28 7.59 -6.21 19.39
C LYS A 28 6.80 -5.02 18.86
N MET A 29 5.65 -4.72 19.47
CA MET A 29 4.79 -3.65 19.04
C MET A 29 5.21 -2.32 19.65
N GLU A 30 5.29 -1.30 18.80
CA GLU A 30 5.44 0.08 19.22
C GLU A 30 4.07 0.75 19.28
N LEU A 31 3.83 1.56 20.31
CA LEU A 31 2.61 2.36 20.43
C LEU A 31 2.76 3.63 19.60
N VAL A 32 1.87 3.81 18.63
CA VAL A 32 1.86 4.99 17.76
C VAL A 32 0.47 5.65 17.87
N PRO A 33 0.30 6.69 18.71
CA PRO A 33 -1.01 7.29 18.96
C PRO A 33 -1.62 7.94 17.72
N ASP A 34 -0.76 8.50 16.85
CA ASP A 34 -1.19 9.20 15.64
C ASP A 34 -1.27 8.24 14.44
N PRO A 35 -2.47 8.00 13.88
CA PRO A 35 -2.65 7.12 12.72
C PRO A 35 -1.82 7.59 11.52
N ILE A 36 -1.77 8.91 11.29
CA ILE A 36 -1.12 9.48 10.11
C ILE A 36 0.39 9.21 10.18
N LYS A 37 1.00 9.33 11.37
CA LYS A 37 2.41 8.97 11.57
C LYS A 37 2.65 7.48 11.38
N CYS A 38 1.74 6.62 11.85
CA CYS A 38 1.85 5.18 11.65
C CYS A 38 1.85 4.83 10.16
N TYR A 39 0.85 5.32 9.41
CA TYR A 39 0.73 5.07 7.98
C TYR A 39 1.91 5.65 7.17
N ASN A 40 2.38 6.85 7.51
CA ASN A 40 3.59 7.41 6.90
C ASN A 40 4.83 6.53 7.13
N ARG A 41 4.97 5.92 8.30
CA ARG A 41 6.07 5.00 8.59
C ARG A 41 5.92 3.68 7.84
N ALA A 42 4.69 3.18 7.71
CA ALA A 42 4.37 1.99 6.92
C ALA A 42 4.70 2.19 5.43
N LEU A 43 4.53 3.41 4.89
CA LEU A 43 4.93 3.73 3.52
C LEU A 43 6.45 3.82 3.32
N LYS A 44 7.20 4.24 4.33
CA LYS A 44 8.64 4.55 4.21
C LYS A 44 9.56 3.40 4.64
N SER A 45 9.04 2.40 5.34
CA SER A 45 9.84 1.35 5.98
C SER A 45 9.09 0.02 6.00
N GLN A 46 9.78 -1.06 6.34
CA GLN A 46 9.16 -2.38 6.55
C GLN A 46 8.37 -2.41 7.87
N PHE A 47 7.26 -1.67 7.91
CA PHE A 47 6.46 -1.47 9.12
C PHE A 47 4.96 -1.65 8.83
N SER A 48 4.26 -2.33 9.72
CA SER A 48 2.82 -2.59 9.62
C SER A 48 2.08 -1.91 10.76
N CYS A 49 0.94 -1.28 10.46
CA CYS A 49 0.07 -0.62 11.42
C CYS A 49 -1.18 -1.45 11.71
N ILE A 50 -1.43 -1.71 12.98
CA ILE A 50 -2.62 -2.40 13.49
C ILE A 50 -3.61 -1.34 13.97
N THR A 51 -4.81 -1.39 13.41
CA THR A 51 -5.86 -0.38 13.58
C THR A 51 -7.23 -0.98 13.23
N TYR A 52 -8.30 -0.23 13.49
CA TYR A 52 -9.67 -0.61 13.13
C TYR A 52 -9.92 -0.39 11.63
N GLY A 53 -10.49 -1.40 10.96
CA GLY A 53 -10.62 -1.43 9.49
C GLY A 53 -11.31 -0.21 8.90
N THR A 54 -12.49 0.17 9.39
CA THR A 54 -13.25 1.32 8.88
C THR A 54 -12.52 2.66 9.08
N MET A 55 -11.85 2.83 10.22
CA MET A 55 -11.02 4.02 10.48
C MET A 55 -9.83 4.09 9.52
N ALA A 56 -9.20 2.94 9.26
CA ALA A 56 -8.07 2.85 8.34
C ALA A 56 -8.49 3.14 6.90
N GLU A 57 -9.59 2.53 6.43
CA GLU A 57 -10.16 2.78 5.10
C GLU A 57 -10.43 4.26 4.89
N TYR A 58 -11.12 4.91 5.85
CA TYR A 58 -11.40 6.34 5.79
C TYR A 58 -10.13 7.19 5.79
N ALA A 59 -9.17 6.92 6.69
CA ALA A 59 -7.95 7.69 6.80
C ALA A 59 -7.05 7.56 5.57
N ILE A 60 -6.96 6.35 4.99
CA ILE A 60 -6.25 6.08 3.74
C ILE A 60 -6.91 6.85 2.60
N LEU A 61 -8.24 6.73 2.45
CA LEU A 61 -8.97 7.43 1.38
C LEU A 61 -8.88 8.95 1.51
N LYS A 62 -8.83 9.48 2.73
CA LYS A 62 -8.74 10.92 2.97
C LYS A 62 -7.32 11.45 2.71
N ASN A 63 -6.29 10.80 3.24
CA ASN A 63 -4.94 11.40 3.29
C ASN A 63 -3.92 10.74 2.37
N PHE A 64 -4.11 9.48 1.99
CA PHE A 64 -3.07 8.66 1.35
C PHE A 64 -3.46 8.11 -0.02
N SER A 65 -4.67 8.41 -0.50
CA SER A 65 -5.12 8.01 -1.84
C SER A 65 -4.92 9.11 -2.90
N ASP A 66 -4.77 8.69 -4.15
CA ASP A 66 -4.77 9.55 -5.32
C ASP A 66 -6.19 10.02 -5.70
N ARG A 67 -6.29 10.80 -6.79
CA ARG A 67 -7.56 11.30 -7.32
C ARG A 67 -8.53 10.20 -7.80
N PHE A 68 -8.03 8.98 -8.00
CA PHE A 68 -8.81 7.81 -8.40
C PHE A 68 -9.15 6.91 -7.20
N GLY A 69 -8.68 7.25 -6.00
CA GLY A 69 -8.89 6.49 -4.78
C GLY A 69 -7.89 5.35 -4.58
N ASN A 70 -6.83 5.26 -5.39
CA ASN A 70 -5.77 4.28 -5.22
C ASN A 70 -4.78 4.75 -4.15
N SER A 71 -4.28 3.84 -3.32
CA SER A 71 -3.26 4.13 -2.32
C SER A 71 -2.24 3.00 -2.29
N ASP A 72 -0.99 3.33 -1.96
CA ASP A 72 0.08 2.34 -1.77
C ASP A 72 0.00 1.65 -0.40
N LEU A 73 -0.93 2.10 0.44
CA LEU A 73 -1.31 1.40 1.65
C LEU A 73 -2.38 0.36 1.31
N SER A 74 -2.05 -0.91 1.55
CA SER A 74 -2.99 -2.02 1.47
C SER A 74 -3.44 -2.46 2.85
N LEU A 75 -4.73 -2.71 3.01
CA LEU A 75 -5.25 -3.38 4.20
C LEU A 75 -5.06 -4.90 4.05
N ALA A 76 -4.73 -5.57 5.14
CA ALA A 76 -4.70 -7.03 5.18
C ALA A 76 -6.11 -7.59 4.92
N ARG A 77 -6.18 -8.71 4.18
CA ARG A 77 -7.46 -9.34 3.80
C ARG A 77 -8.23 -9.89 4.99
N SER A 78 -7.53 -10.34 6.03
CA SER A 78 -8.13 -10.87 7.26
C SER A 78 -8.21 -9.79 8.33
N ARG A 79 -9.35 -9.77 9.04
CA ARG A 79 -9.56 -9.00 10.27
C ARG A 79 -9.51 -9.99 11.43
N GLU A 80 -8.71 -9.68 12.45
CA GLU A 80 -8.47 -10.59 13.57
C GLU A 80 -9.66 -10.65 14.54
N PHE A 81 -10.35 -9.52 14.73
CA PHE A 81 -11.52 -9.43 15.60
C PHE A 81 -12.46 -8.30 15.15
N PHE A 82 -13.71 -8.38 15.60
CA PHE A 82 -14.74 -7.38 15.35
C PHE A 82 -15.06 -6.61 16.64
N VAL A 83 -15.11 -5.28 16.54
CA VAL A 83 -15.54 -4.41 17.64
C VAL A 83 -16.84 -3.71 17.23
N PRO A 84 -17.96 -4.00 17.90
CA PRO A 84 -19.18 -3.25 17.69
C PRO A 84 -18.99 -1.83 18.25
N VAL A 85 -19.31 -0.82 17.43
CA VAL A 85 -19.32 0.58 17.83
C VAL A 85 -20.77 1.05 17.90
N GLY A 86 -21.15 1.70 18.99
CA GLY A 86 -22.49 2.19 19.20
C GLY A 86 -22.53 3.36 20.18
N PRO A 87 -23.65 4.09 20.24
CA PRO A 87 -23.82 5.18 21.18
C PRO A 87 -23.86 4.65 22.62
N MET A 88 -23.23 5.40 23.53
CA MET A 88 -23.30 5.14 24.95
C MET A 88 -24.43 5.95 25.57
N LEU A 89 -25.31 5.27 26.30
CA LEU A 89 -26.42 5.89 27.04
C LEU A 89 -26.19 5.72 28.55
N PRO A 90 -26.64 6.68 29.38
CA PRO A 90 -26.64 6.50 30.83
C PRO A 90 -27.37 5.22 31.24
N LYS A 91 -26.89 4.59 32.32
CA LYS A 91 -27.51 3.40 32.88
C LYS A 91 -28.98 3.72 33.24
N ARG A 92 -29.91 2.84 32.82
CA ARG A 92 -31.38 3.01 32.98
C ARG A 92 -31.99 4.21 32.22
N SER A 93 -31.35 4.66 31.15
CA SER A 93 -31.98 5.64 30.25
C SER A 93 -33.29 5.09 29.68
N TYR A 94 -34.37 5.87 29.79
CA TYR A 94 -35.67 5.54 29.17
C TYR A 94 -35.61 5.51 27.64
N LEU A 95 -34.58 6.14 27.05
CA LEU A 95 -34.35 6.19 25.61
C LEU A 95 -33.71 4.92 25.05
N LEU A 96 -33.27 3.98 25.90
CA LEU A 96 -32.52 2.80 25.47
C LEU A 96 -33.29 1.96 24.44
N GLU A 97 -34.56 1.68 24.70
CA GLU A 97 -35.38 0.86 23.79
C GLU A 97 -35.66 1.59 22.48
N THR A 98 -35.92 2.90 22.54
CA THR A 98 -36.10 3.73 21.33
C THR A 98 -34.84 3.76 20.47
N PHE A 99 -33.66 3.94 21.08
CA PHE A 99 -32.38 3.92 20.36
C PHE A 99 -32.08 2.54 19.78
N ARG A 100 -32.31 1.46 20.52
CA ARG A 100 -32.14 0.08 20.03
C ARG A 100 -33.01 -0.18 18.81
N TRP A 101 -34.29 0.20 18.88
CA TRP A 101 -35.21 0.06 17.76
C TRP A 101 -34.76 0.88 16.54
N ALA A 102 -34.38 2.15 16.74
CA ALA A 102 -33.97 3.03 15.66
C ALA A 102 -32.67 2.56 14.98
N ILE A 103 -31.67 2.17 15.77
CA ILE A 103 -30.41 1.61 15.26
C ILE A 103 -30.67 0.31 14.52
N GLY A 104 -31.46 -0.60 15.11
CA GLY A 104 -31.85 -1.86 14.47
C GLY A 104 -32.47 -1.62 13.11
N LYS A 105 -33.47 -0.73 13.02
CA LYS A 105 -34.09 -0.38 11.74
C LYS A 105 -33.13 0.26 10.73
N THR A 106 -32.20 1.07 11.19
CA THR A 106 -31.19 1.72 10.34
C THR A 106 -30.21 0.69 9.75
N VAL A 107 -29.83 -0.31 10.55
CA VAL A 107 -28.95 -1.41 10.10
C VAL A 107 -29.73 -2.37 9.19
N ASP A 108 -30.92 -2.81 9.59
CA ASP A 108 -31.75 -3.75 8.83
C ASP A 108 -32.15 -3.21 7.44
N SER A 109 -32.34 -1.89 7.33
CA SER A 109 -32.64 -1.23 6.05
C SER A 109 -31.42 -0.97 5.17
N GLY A 110 -30.21 -1.30 5.63
CA GLY A 110 -28.95 -1.00 4.93
C GLY A 110 -28.60 0.50 4.89
N LEU A 111 -29.31 1.33 5.66
CA LEU A 111 -29.10 2.77 5.66
C LEU A 111 -27.73 3.15 6.24
N ALA A 112 -27.26 2.40 7.24
CA ALA A 112 -25.92 2.58 7.81
C ALA A 112 -24.81 2.39 6.75
N ASP A 113 -24.88 1.32 5.97
CA ASP A 113 -23.91 1.04 4.90
C ASP A 113 -23.97 2.11 3.80
N LYS A 114 -25.18 2.54 3.45
CA LYS A 114 -25.39 3.62 2.49
C LYS A 114 -24.74 4.93 2.94
N TRP A 115 -24.83 5.28 4.22
CA TRP A 115 -24.18 6.49 4.74
C TRP A 115 -22.66 6.41 4.66
N ILE A 116 -22.07 5.26 5.00
CA ILE A 116 -20.62 5.05 4.87
C ILE A 116 -20.20 5.17 3.40
N GLN A 117 -20.93 4.52 2.49
CA GLN A 117 -20.64 4.59 1.06
C GLN A 117 -20.73 6.03 0.54
N MET A 118 -21.78 6.78 0.92
CA MET A 118 -21.94 8.17 0.53
C MET A 118 -20.78 9.04 1.00
N ASP A 119 -20.28 8.82 2.22
CA ASP A 119 -19.16 9.58 2.75
C ASP A 119 -17.86 9.27 1.98
N TYR A 120 -17.61 8.00 1.66
CA TYR A 120 -16.48 7.60 0.80
C TYR A 120 -16.58 8.19 -0.61
N GLU A 121 -17.77 8.21 -1.21
CA GLU A 121 -17.99 8.85 -2.51
C GLU A 121 -17.75 10.36 -2.47
N ASN A 122 -18.18 11.03 -1.40
CA ASN A 122 -17.94 12.45 -1.21
C ASN A 122 -16.44 12.76 -1.12
N LEU A 123 -15.67 11.96 -0.37
CA LEU A 123 -14.21 12.09 -0.33
C LEU A 123 -13.56 11.92 -1.71
N ARG A 124 -13.97 10.91 -2.48
CA ARG A 124 -13.47 10.70 -3.86
C ARG A 124 -13.77 11.90 -4.75
N ARG A 125 -14.99 12.45 -4.66
CA ARG A 125 -15.40 13.64 -5.43
C ARG A 125 -14.60 14.87 -5.03
N GLN A 126 -14.31 15.06 -3.74
CA GLN A 126 -13.48 16.17 -3.25
C GLN A 126 -12.07 16.08 -3.83
N LYS A 127 -11.40 14.93 -3.73
CA LYS A 127 -10.06 14.72 -4.32
C LYS A 127 -10.02 14.96 -5.82
N PHE A 128 -11.04 14.50 -6.53
CA PHE A 128 -11.13 14.72 -7.97
C PHE A 128 -11.24 16.23 -8.32
N ARG A 129 -12.01 17.00 -7.53
CA ARG A 129 -12.13 18.46 -7.69
C ARG A 129 -10.82 19.18 -7.35
N GLU A 130 -10.15 18.80 -6.26
CA GLU A 130 -8.86 19.35 -5.85
C GLU A 130 -7.77 19.10 -6.91
N SER A 131 -7.73 17.90 -7.48
CA SER A 131 -6.80 17.58 -8.58
C SER A 131 -7.05 18.43 -9.83
N LYS A 132 -8.32 18.66 -10.21
CA LYS A 132 -8.67 19.53 -11.34
C LYS A 132 -8.31 20.99 -11.09
N SER A 133 -8.52 21.48 -9.87
CA SER A 133 -8.17 22.86 -9.49
C SER A 133 -6.65 23.07 -9.45
N SER A 134 -5.90 22.06 -8.99
CA SER A 134 -4.44 22.10 -8.91
C SER A 134 -3.76 21.92 -10.27
N ALA A 135 -4.41 21.30 -11.26
CA ALA A 135 -3.87 21.19 -12.61
C ALA A 135 -3.71 22.56 -13.33
N GLY A 136 -4.37 23.62 -12.86
CA GLY A 136 -4.20 24.99 -13.35
C GLY A 136 -3.16 25.83 -12.60
N LYS A 137 -2.62 25.34 -11.48
CA LYS A 137 -1.57 26.00 -10.70
C LYS A 137 -0.42 25.01 -10.56
N GLY A 138 0.63 25.19 -11.35
CA GLY A 138 1.82 24.33 -11.40
C GLY A 138 2.59 24.24 -10.08
N ILE A 139 1.99 23.58 -9.10
CA ILE A 139 2.62 23.17 -7.85
C ILE A 139 2.59 21.65 -7.90
N PHE A 140 3.60 21.10 -8.57
CA PHE A 140 4.03 19.73 -8.36
C PHE A 140 4.42 19.63 -6.88
N MET A 141 3.46 19.26 -6.05
CA MET A 141 3.69 18.96 -4.65
C MET A 141 4.56 17.70 -4.61
N GLU A 142 5.77 17.92 -4.16
CA GLU A 142 6.91 17.03 -4.02
C GLU A 142 6.65 15.94 -2.96
N LEU A 143 5.62 15.12 -3.14
CA LEU A 143 5.42 13.91 -2.35
C LEU A 143 4.74 12.84 -3.22
N GLY A 144 5.52 11.85 -3.66
CA GLY A 144 4.96 10.59 -4.14
C GLY A 144 4.47 10.61 -5.59
N ILE A 145 5.30 11.10 -6.52
CA ILE A 145 5.36 10.43 -7.82
C ILE A 145 5.96 9.05 -7.55
N LEU A 146 5.15 8.15 -7.00
CA LEU A 146 5.33 6.73 -7.25
C LEU A 146 5.13 6.57 -8.74
N GLN A 147 6.27 6.64 -9.42
CA GLN A 147 6.70 5.56 -10.29
C GLN A 147 5.50 4.85 -10.92
N ARG A 148 4.76 5.58 -11.77
CA ARG A 148 4.24 4.94 -12.97
C ARG A 148 5.45 4.21 -13.54
N ASP A 149 5.29 2.96 -13.89
CA ASP A 149 6.28 2.15 -14.61
C ASP A 149 6.62 2.82 -15.95
N ILE A 150 7.30 3.96 -15.88
CA ILE A 150 8.08 4.51 -16.95
C ILE A 150 9.20 3.50 -17.03
N LEU A 151 9.13 2.65 -18.06
CA LEU A 151 10.20 1.73 -18.43
C LEU A 151 11.49 2.53 -18.47
N THR A 152 12.22 2.49 -17.37
CA THR A 152 13.49 3.18 -17.23
C THR A 152 14.57 2.25 -17.73
N LEU A 153 15.66 2.82 -18.23
CA LEU A 153 16.78 2.08 -18.82
C LEU A 153 17.32 0.95 -17.91
N LYS A 154 17.08 1.04 -16.59
CA LYS A 154 17.38 -0.02 -15.60
C LYS A 154 16.75 -1.37 -15.96
N ASN A 155 15.53 -1.39 -16.49
CA ASN A 155 14.82 -2.62 -16.85
C ASN A 155 15.37 -3.27 -18.14
N PHE A 156 16.10 -2.50 -18.98
CA PHE A 156 16.69 -2.99 -20.23
C PHE A 156 18.15 -3.42 -20.11
N LYS A 157 18.79 -3.29 -18.93
CA LYS A 157 20.20 -3.65 -18.73
C LYS A 157 20.52 -5.10 -19.14
N GLY A 158 19.59 -6.03 -18.90
CA GLY A 158 19.75 -7.43 -19.30
C GLY A 158 19.80 -7.62 -20.82
N ALA A 159 18.93 -6.92 -21.56
CA ALA A 159 18.91 -6.99 -23.03
C ALA A 159 20.19 -6.41 -23.64
N PHE A 160 20.68 -5.28 -23.11
CA PHE A 160 21.95 -4.70 -23.55
C PHE A 160 23.16 -5.58 -23.24
N ALA A 161 23.17 -6.27 -22.10
CA ALA A 161 24.26 -7.19 -21.75
C ALA A 161 24.35 -8.39 -22.71
N ILE A 162 23.20 -8.97 -23.10
CA ILE A 162 23.15 -10.08 -24.05
C ILE A 162 23.61 -9.63 -25.43
N LEU A 163 23.16 -8.45 -25.90
CA LEU A 163 23.61 -7.88 -27.16
C LEU A 163 25.12 -7.64 -27.18
N PHE A 164 25.67 -7.04 -26.12
CA PHE A 164 27.09 -6.76 -26.03
C PHE A 164 27.94 -8.05 -26.05
N ALA A 165 27.52 -9.06 -25.28
CA ALA A 165 28.16 -10.38 -25.29
C ALA A 165 28.10 -11.04 -26.68
N GLY A 166 26.94 -10.95 -27.36
CA GLY A 166 26.77 -11.47 -28.72
C GLY A 166 27.68 -10.79 -29.74
N THR A 167 27.86 -9.47 -29.65
CA THR A 167 28.76 -8.72 -30.53
C THR A 167 30.23 -9.02 -30.31
N ILE A 168 30.65 -9.25 -29.06
CA ILE A 168 32.03 -9.66 -28.76
C ILE A 168 32.29 -11.06 -29.32
N LEU A 169 31.34 -11.99 -29.11
CA LEU A 169 31.46 -13.36 -29.59
C LEU A 169 31.58 -13.41 -31.13
N SER A 170 30.73 -12.67 -31.84
CA SER A 170 30.79 -12.60 -33.31
C SER A 170 32.09 -11.97 -33.82
N GLY A 171 32.58 -10.94 -33.14
CA GLY A 171 33.88 -10.34 -33.43
C GLY A 171 35.05 -11.31 -33.27
N LEU A 172 35.04 -12.12 -32.20
CA LEU A 172 36.06 -13.15 -31.97
C LEU A 172 36.04 -14.24 -33.05
N VAL A 173 34.85 -14.72 -33.44
CA VAL A 173 34.71 -15.71 -34.52
C VAL A 173 35.25 -15.15 -35.84
N PHE A 174 34.92 -13.91 -36.18
CA PHE A 174 35.42 -13.26 -37.40
C PHE A 174 36.95 -13.10 -37.41
N MET A 175 37.55 -12.77 -36.27
CA MET A 175 39.01 -12.68 -36.14
C MET A 175 39.68 -14.05 -36.31
N CYS A 176 39.13 -15.10 -35.68
CA CYS A 176 39.61 -16.46 -35.83
C CYS A 176 39.54 -16.94 -37.29
N GLU A 177 38.44 -16.67 -38.00
CA GLU A 177 38.32 -17.01 -39.42
C GLU A 177 39.35 -16.30 -40.30
N ASN A 178 39.61 -15.02 -40.05
CA ASN A 178 40.60 -14.26 -40.82
C ASN A 178 42.02 -14.78 -40.57
N ILE A 179 42.39 -15.06 -39.32
CA ILE A 179 43.69 -15.65 -38.99
C ILE A 179 43.83 -17.01 -39.67
N TRP A 180 42.79 -17.85 -39.62
CA TRP A 180 42.82 -19.16 -40.25
C TRP A 180 42.95 -19.07 -41.78
N LYS A 181 42.21 -18.17 -42.43
CA LYS A 181 42.34 -17.92 -43.88
C LYS A 181 43.75 -17.47 -44.27
N ILE A 182 44.34 -16.54 -43.52
CA ILE A 182 45.72 -16.08 -43.77
C ILE A 182 46.71 -17.23 -43.61
N TYR A 183 46.58 -18.02 -42.54
CA TYR A 183 47.47 -19.17 -42.29
C TYR A 183 47.34 -20.24 -43.39
N PHE A 184 46.12 -20.50 -43.85
CA PHE A 184 45.84 -21.46 -44.91
C PHE A 184 46.35 -20.99 -46.28
N LEU A 185 46.14 -19.72 -46.63
CA LEU A 185 46.66 -19.11 -47.87
C LEU A 185 48.20 -19.07 -47.89
N HIS A 186 48.83 -18.83 -46.73
CA HIS A 186 50.29 -18.83 -46.64
C HIS A 186 50.89 -20.25 -46.77
N ARG A 187 50.15 -21.29 -46.36
CA ARG A 187 50.55 -22.70 -46.51
C ARG A 187 50.41 -23.20 -47.95
N ILE A 188 49.41 -22.72 -48.71
CA ILE A 188 49.22 -23.09 -50.12
C ILE A 188 50.29 -22.48 -51.03
N LYS A 189 50.75 -21.24 -50.77
CA LYS A 189 51.83 -20.61 -51.56
C LYS A 189 53.23 -21.22 -51.35
N LYS A 190 53.37 -22.17 -50.43
CA LYS A 190 54.65 -22.84 -50.10
C LYS A 190 54.78 -24.23 -50.76
N PHE A 191 53.76 -24.67 -51.50
CA PHE A 191 53.80 -25.81 -52.44
C PHE A 191 53.76 -25.27 -53.86
#